data_AF-A0AAJ1UCZ8-F1
#
_entry.id   AF-A0AAJ1UCZ8-F1
#
_cell.length_a   1.000
_cell.length_b   1.000
_cell.length_c   1.000
_cell.angle_alpha   90.00
_cell.angle_beta   90.00
_cell.angle_gamma   90.00
#
_symmetry.space_group_name_H-M   'P 1'
#
loop_
_entity.id
_entity.type
_entity.pdbx_description
1 polymer ?
#
loop_
_entity_poly.entity_id
_entity_poly.type
_entity_poly.pdbx_seq_one_letter_code
_entity_poly.pdbx_strand_id
1 'polypeptide(L)'
;MNNMKTISRRRNYIVFLPLLLFLLFTVIFATQLFRGGPTSVIPSVMISRKAPSMELPSIPKLVHVPGIDKATLDKNVSVVNIFASWCVPCRE
;
A
#
# COMPACT_ATOMS: atom_id res chain seq x y z
N MET A 1 -31.95 55.34 23.67
CA MET A 1 -32.12 54.04 22.97
C MET A 1 -31.15 54.05 21.78
N ASN A 2 -30.07 53.28 21.69
CA ASN A 2 -29.98 51.83 21.93
C ASN A 2 -28.53 51.39 22.23
N ASN A 3 -28.42 50.43 23.13
CA ASN A 3 -27.19 49.77 23.56
C ASN A 3 -26.55 48.96 22.42
N MET A 4 -25.33 49.31 22.03
CA MET A 4 -24.50 48.49 21.14
C MET A 4 -23.83 47.38 21.98
N LYS A 5 -24.45 46.20 22.03
CA LYS A 5 -23.84 45.01 22.67
C LYS A 5 -22.66 44.55 21.83
N THR A 6 -21.46 44.61 22.38
CA THR A 6 -20.27 44.00 21.81
C THR A 6 -20.43 42.49 21.85
N ILE A 7 -20.54 41.85 20.69
CA ILE A 7 -20.58 40.39 20.58
C ILE A 7 -19.15 39.88 20.81
N SER A 8 -18.86 39.45 22.03
CA SER A 8 -17.65 38.69 22.35
C SER A 8 -17.67 37.39 21.54
N ARG A 9 -16.84 37.32 20.50
CA ARG A 9 -16.68 36.13 19.65
C ARG A 9 -15.97 35.05 20.47
N ARG A 10 -16.75 34.20 21.15
CA ARG A 10 -16.22 33.03 21.87
C ARG A 10 -15.39 32.21 20.87
N ARG A 11 -14.08 32.16 21.07
CA ARG A 11 -13.14 31.44 20.20
C ARG A 11 -13.47 29.95 20.26
N ASN A 12 -14.11 29.44 19.21
CA ASN A 12 -14.57 28.05 19.15
C ASN A 12 -13.41 27.13 18.75
N TYR A 13 -12.66 26.65 19.73
CA TYR A 13 -11.49 25.79 19.52
C TYR A 13 -11.81 24.45 18.81
N ILE A 14 -13.08 24.04 18.78
CA ILE A 14 -13.57 22.85 18.07
C ILE A 14 -13.24 22.91 16.56
N VAL A 15 -13.09 24.10 15.98
CA VAL A 15 -12.72 24.27 14.57
C VAL A 15 -11.34 23.68 14.25
N PHE A 16 -10.45 23.53 15.24
CA PHE A 16 -9.13 22.92 15.06
C PHE A 16 -9.11 21.39 15.22
N LEU A 17 -10.23 20.77 15.62
CA LEU A 17 -10.32 19.33 15.83
C LEU A 17 -9.89 18.50 14.61
N PRO A 18 -10.31 18.82 13.36
CA PRO A 18 -9.87 18.07 12.18
C PRO A 18 -8.37 18.13 11.94
N LEU A 19 -7.75 19.29 12.17
CA LEU A 19 -6.31 19.48 12.03
C LEU A 19 -5.53 18.65 13.07
N LEU A 20 -6.04 18.61 14.31
CA LEU A 20 -5.40 17.86 15.39
C LEU A 20 -5.47 16.35 15.13
N LEU A 21 -6.60 15.84 14.62
CA LEU A 21 -6.74 14.46 14.18
C LEU A 21 -5.79 14.14 13.01
N PHE A 22 -5.71 15.02 12.02
CA PHE A 22 -4.78 14.85 10.90
C PHE A 22 -3.34 14.73 11.38
N LEU A 23 -2.89 15.68 12.22
CA LEU A 23 -1.54 15.66 12.78
C LEU A 23 -1.27 14.39 13.61
N LEU A 24 -2.27 13.92 14.38
CA LEU A 24 -2.17 12.65 15.11
C LEU A 24 -1.91 11.49 14.15
N PHE A 25 -2.69 11.34 13.09
CA PHE A 25 -2.48 10.29 12.08
C PHE A 25 -1.15 10.43 11.37
N THR A 26 -0.76 11.65 10.98
CA THR A 26 0.53 11.92 10.35
C THR A 26 1.68 11.44 11.23
N VAL A 27 1.67 11.75 12.53
CA VAL A 27 2.72 11.32 13.47
C VAL A 27 2.70 9.79 13.62
N ILE A 28 1.53 9.16 13.77
CA ILE A 28 1.43 7.69 13.88
C ILE A 28 2.03 7.02 12.63
N PHE A 29 1.60 7.42 11.44
CA PHE A 29 2.07 6.80 10.20
C PHE A 29 3.53 7.11 9.90
N ALA A 30 3.98 8.36 10.11
CA ALA A 30 5.38 8.72 9.93
C ALA A 30 6.26 7.89 10.87
N THR A 31 5.88 7.78 12.15
CA THR A 31 6.66 6.98 13.09
C THR A 31 6.67 5.51 12.71
N GLN A 32 5.57 4.92 12.23
CA GLN A 32 5.56 3.52 11.78
C GLN A 32 6.40 3.31 10.52
N LEU A 33 6.34 4.24 9.57
CA LEU A 33 7.10 4.20 8.32
C LEU A 33 8.62 4.33 8.58
N PHE A 34 9.02 5.25 9.45
CA PHE A 34 10.44 5.52 9.74
C PHE A 34 11.02 4.65 10.85
N ARG A 35 10.20 3.96 11.66
CA ARG A 35 10.69 2.98 12.65
C ARG A 35 11.30 1.73 12.02
N GLY A 36 11.23 1.58 10.70
CA GLY A 36 12.24 0.85 9.91
C GLY A 36 12.62 -0.49 10.50
N GLY A 37 11.70 -1.46 10.46
CA GLY A 37 12.13 -2.87 10.47
C GLY A 37 13.04 -3.11 9.24
N PRO A 38 13.93 -4.12 9.27
CA PRO A 38 14.79 -4.40 8.14
C PRO A 38 13.94 -4.69 6.89
N THR A 39 13.84 -3.71 5.99
CA THR A 39 13.10 -3.83 4.72
C THR A 39 13.75 -4.84 3.78
N SER A 40 15.01 -5.20 4.03
CA SER A 40 15.76 -6.25 3.37
C SER A 40 15.44 -7.66 3.87
N VAL A 41 14.76 -7.81 5.02
CA VAL A 41 14.40 -9.10 5.59
C VAL A 41 12.90 -9.28 5.45
N ILE A 42 12.47 -9.54 4.21
CA ILE A 42 11.14 -10.08 3.95
C ILE A 42 11.23 -11.59 4.25
N PRO A 43 10.64 -12.08 5.35
CA PRO A 43 10.72 -13.50 5.67
C PRO A 43 10.02 -14.30 4.57
N SER A 44 10.72 -15.23 3.95
CA SER A 44 10.13 -16.10 2.93
C SER A 44 9.25 -17.15 3.60
N VAL A 45 7.97 -16.81 3.79
CA VAL A 45 6.96 -17.66 4.44
C VAL A 45 6.67 -18.95 3.63
N MET A 46 7.11 -18.98 2.37
CA MET A 46 6.82 -20.06 1.43
C MET A 46 8.01 -20.99 1.12
N ILE A 47 9.13 -20.90 1.84
CA ILE A 47 10.22 -21.89 1.70
C ILE A 47 9.68 -23.28 2.05
N SER A 48 9.98 -24.26 1.18
CA SER A 48 9.55 -25.67 1.33
C SER A 48 8.02 -25.86 1.38
N ARG A 49 7.24 -24.87 0.95
CA ARG A 49 5.79 -24.99 0.73
C ARG A 49 5.51 -25.22 -0.75
N LYS A 50 4.43 -25.96 -1.05
CA LYS A 50 3.97 -26.12 -2.44
C LYS A 50 3.49 -24.77 -2.96
N ALA A 51 3.83 -24.45 -4.21
CA ALA A 51 3.28 -23.28 -4.89
C ALA A 51 1.73 -23.36 -4.91
N PRO A 52 1.03 -22.24 -4.71
CA PRO A 52 -0.43 -22.20 -4.71
C PRO A 52 -0.99 -22.61 -6.07
N SER A 53 -2.22 -23.13 -6.10
CA SER A 53 -2.95 -23.34 -7.36
C SER A 53 -3.30 -21.99 -7.96
N MET A 54 -2.92 -21.77 -9.21
CA MET A 54 -3.18 -20.53 -9.94
C MET A 54 -3.44 -20.83 -11.41
N GLU A 55 -4.42 -20.14 -11.96
CA GLU A 55 -4.74 -20.09 -13.38
C GLU A 55 -4.78 -18.61 -13.77
N LEU A 56 -3.70 -18.14 -14.37
CA LEU A 56 -3.59 -16.78 -14.88
C LEU A 56 -4.01 -16.79 -16.35
N PRO A 57 -5.12 -16.14 -16.72
CA PRO A 57 -5.46 -15.97 -18.13
C PRO A 57 -4.41 -15.08 -18.82
N SER A 58 -4.36 -15.15 -20.15
CA SER A 58 -3.54 -14.22 -20.92
C SER A 58 -4.00 -12.78 -20.68
N ILE A 59 -3.05 -11.86 -20.75
CA ILE A 59 -3.35 -10.45 -20.57
C ILE A 59 -4.12 -9.95 -21.80
N PRO A 60 -5.31 -9.36 -21.62
CA PRO A 60 -6.09 -8.84 -22.74
C PRO A 60 -5.26 -7.82 -23.55
N LYS A 61 -5.32 -7.93 -24.88
CA LYS A 61 -4.61 -7.05 -25.84
C LYS A 61 -3.08 -7.23 -25.90
N LEU A 62 -2.49 -8.17 -25.16
CA LEU A 62 -1.11 -8.60 -25.39
C LEU A 62 -1.11 -9.77 -26.38
N VAL A 63 -0.51 -9.56 -27.56
CA VAL A 63 -0.42 -10.59 -28.60
C VAL A 63 0.77 -11.51 -28.30
N HIS A 64 0.60 -12.82 -28.51
CA HIS A 64 1.63 -13.86 -28.32
C HIS A 64 2.11 -14.09 -26.88
N VAL A 65 1.40 -13.58 -25.87
CA VAL A 65 1.70 -13.88 -24.46
C VAL A 65 0.64 -14.85 -23.92
N PRO A 66 0.96 -16.15 -23.77
CA PRO A 66 0.00 -17.13 -23.25
C PRO A 66 -0.30 -16.89 -21.77
N GLY A 67 -1.44 -17.40 -21.31
CA GLY A 67 -1.72 -17.53 -19.88
C GLY A 67 -0.73 -18.48 -19.20
N ILE A 68 -0.67 -18.42 -17.86
CA ILE A 68 0.23 -19.23 -17.05
C ILE A 68 -0.61 -20.01 -16.04
N ASP A 69 -0.39 -21.31 -15.98
CA ASP A 69 -0.97 -22.18 -14.97
C ASP A 69 0.13 -22.90 -14.17
N LYS A 70 -0.27 -23.48 -13.04
CA LYS A 70 0.67 -24.24 -12.20
C LYS A 70 1.31 -25.41 -12.94
N ALA A 71 0.55 -26.11 -13.79
CA ALA A 71 1.05 -27.26 -14.54
C ALA A 71 2.19 -26.90 -15.49
N THR A 72 2.21 -25.67 -16.01
CA THR A 72 3.31 -25.17 -16.85
C THR A 72 4.56 -24.84 -16.03
N LEU A 73 4.39 -24.32 -14.82
CA LEU A 73 5.51 -23.98 -13.92
C LEU A 73 6.17 -25.21 -13.28
N ASP A 74 5.42 -26.27 -13.01
CA ASP A 74 5.92 -27.49 -12.37
C ASP A 74 6.83 -28.35 -13.28
N LYS A 75 6.86 -28.07 -14.60
CA LYS A 75 7.66 -28.83 -15.58
C LYS A 75 9.17 -28.56 -15.49
N ASN A 76 9.55 -27.35 -15.12
CA ASN A 76 10.94 -26.89 -15.09
C ASN A 76 11.21 -26.09 -13.82
N VAL A 77 12.48 -26.00 -13.42
CA VAL A 77 12.87 -25.01 -12.40
C VAL A 77 12.58 -23.62 -12.95
N SER A 78 11.63 -22.94 -12.32
CA SER A 78 11.06 -21.69 -12.82
C SER A 78 11.29 -20.57 -11.81
N VAL A 79 11.68 -19.39 -12.30
CA VAL A 79 11.76 -18.15 -11.52
C VAL A 79 10.56 -17.29 -11.90
N VAL A 80 9.78 -16.87 -10.90
CA VAL A 80 8.61 -16.02 -11.10
C VAL A 80 8.94 -14.61 -10.62
N ASN A 81 8.83 -13.64 -11.52
CA ASN A 81 8.96 -12.21 -11.20
C ASN A 81 7.56 -11.58 -11.14
N ILE A 82 7.24 -10.94 -10.00
CA ILE A 82 5.98 -10.22 -9.78
C ILE A 82 6.28 -8.73 -9.85
N PHE A 83 5.69 -8.03 -10.81
CA PHE A 83 5.94 -6.60 -11.05
C PHE A 83 4.66 -5.83 -11.38
N ALA A 84 4.77 -4.50 -11.38
CA ALA A 84 3.72 -3.61 -11.82
C ALA A 84 4.31 -2.33 -12.41
N SER A 85 3.56 -1.66 -13.29
CA SER A 85 3.97 -0.39 -13.92
C SER A 85 4.24 0.74 -12.91
N TRP A 86 3.62 0.65 -11.74
CA TRP A 86 3.76 1.61 -10.65
C TRP A 86 4.75 1.14 -9.56
N CYS A 87 5.38 -0.03 -9.73
CA CYS A 87 6.38 -0.52 -8.79
C CYS A 87 7.74 0.12 -9.11
N VAL A 88 8.05 1.25 -8.45
CA VAL A 88 9.34 1.95 -8.62
C VAL A 88 10.57 1.05 -8.38
N PRO A 89 10.61 0.21 -7.32
CA PRO A 89 11.73 -0.70 -7.11
C PRO A 89 11.86 -1.83 -8.14
N CYS A 90 10.81 -2.12 -8.92
CA CYS A 90 10.81 -3.21 -9.91
C CYS A 90 11.39 -2.80 -11.28
N ARG A 91 11.82 -1.54 -11.42
CA ARG A 91 12.34 -1.00 -12.68
C ARG A 91 13.81 -1.38 -12.92
N GLU A 92 14.56 -1.50 -11.83
CA GLU A 92 15.97 -1.90 -11.78
C GLU A 92 16.05 -3.44 -11.71
#